data_AF-A0A2V1B8F5-F1
#
_entry.id   AF-A0A2V1B8F5-F1
#
_cell.length_a   1.000
_cell.length_b   1.000
_cell.length_c   1.000
_cell.angle_alpha   90.00
_cell.angle_beta   90.00
_cell.angle_gamma   90.00
#
_symmetry.space_group_name_H-M   'P 1'
#
loop_
_entity.id
_entity.type
_entity.pdbx_description
1 polymer ?
#
loop_
_entity_poly.entity_id
_entity_poly.type
_entity_poly.pdbx_seq_one_letter_code
_entity_poly.pdbx_strand_id
1 'polypeptide(L)'
;MVDFVYAAAAGLDSQDISAFAALAENLFQLFAMFWTDISKDGKMETCALVHFTGVLGIHPRELAYQTAYGFTPTLSAMAWIGRLILLEYALPLEAYSHLKIPWPSRTQYPDQVQRLRDQIHLKYMRKGCFSPLGYICERTHHARTIATREGPRTNISWSPDLQVLSIAGQEISMSGLRQAAHLAVARTEQRARKLMLGLWPNVDLSKIKDSLVTHRPGHSFLSEPENQLQMSFKLLSRRAFSKDGGFSLKGPGRRRAIQYLKDRDEFVKHMFGAIHIPSGMPARSEELRVIRWADTVAAPRNIFALQGRMVLVFSYNKATTVSNKSFYIVRFPCPIMSQVLFLHLTYIQPFSDFLARQLQVTLAMSTNPHLFTLHDTATGCFSSNACLKSLQLSTQGCGFQLTIKLYRHTAISVVKKHIPAIIASFDPNAPSEYAMFLKTLAFQTGHTIQTHSRSYALDNTYPAKLQSDIIDRYYQSSLLWHRFLLLGEGDPLLLQPEWEELGNQSSQAIGYSPDLHLVPQDDEPESIEIEVETGPRSRFKLQIIKKTRKESYRLLGSESR
;
A
#
# COMPACT_ATOMS: atom_id res chain seq x y z
N MET A 1 11.03 25.13 -17.31
CA MET A 1 11.13 25.77 -15.97
C MET A 1 12.09 25.05 -15.02
N VAL A 2 12.36 23.74 -15.17
CA VAL A 2 13.38 23.01 -14.39
C VAL A 2 14.80 23.32 -14.89
N ASP A 3 14.97 23.58 -16.19
CA ASP A 3 16.29 23.88 -16.80
C ASP A 3 16.83 25.26 -16.40
N PHE A 4 15.95 26.23 -16.15
CA PHE A 4 16.35 27.58 -15.72
C PHE A 4 16.87 27.62 -14.27
N VAL A 5 16.40 26.71 -13.41
CA VAL A 5 16.75 26.68 -11.98
C VAL A 5 18.10 25.98 -11.76
N TYR A 6 18.46 25.01 -12.59
CA TYR A 6 19.79 24.38 -12.54
C TYR A 6 20.88 25.24 -13.20
N ALA A 7 20.56 25.95 -14.29
CA ALA A 7 21.53 26.80 -14.98
C ALA A 7 21.92 28.05 -14.16
N ALA A 8 20.96 28.69 -13.49
CA ALA A 8 21.22 29.84 -12.62
C ALA A 8 22.03 29.47 -11.36
N ALA A 9 21.94 28.21 -10.89
CA ALA A 9 22.73 27.72 -9.76
C ALA A 9 24.17 27.35 -10.12
N ALA A 10 24.49 27.21 -11.42
CA ALA A 10 25.79 26.77 -11.93
C ALA A 10 26.64 27.90 -12.55
N GLY A 11 26.12 29.14 -12.64
CA GLY A 11 26.86 30.29 -13.19
C GLY A 11 27.09 30.22 -14.70
N LEU A 12 26.20 29.54 -15.45
CA LEU A 12 26.30 29.40 -16.90
C LEU A 12 25.77 30.65 -17.62
N ASP A 13 26.52 31.15 -18.60
CA ASP A 13 26.13 32.31 -19.41
C ASP A 13 24.98 31.97 -20.39
N SER A 14 24.33 32.99 -20.95
CA SER A 14 23.18 32.80 -21.86
C SER A 14 23.49 31.97 -23.11
N GLN A 15 24.75 31.98 -23.57
CA GLN A 15 25.24 31.13 -24.65
C GLN A 15 25.31 29.65 -24.26
N ASP A 16 25.73 29.34 -23.03
CA ASP A 16 25.82 27.97 -22.53
C ASP A 16 24.43 27.34 -22.35
N ILE A 17 23.45 28.14 -21.91
CA ILE A 17 22.05 27.70 -21.78
C ILE A 17 21.47 27.34 -23.15
N SER A 18 21.73 28.17 -24.18
CA SER A 18 21.28 27.93 -25.54
C SER A 18 21.94 26.69 -26.16
N ALA A 19 23.26 26.54 -25.96
CA ALA A 19 23.99 25.36 -26.43
C ALA A 19 23.50 24.06 -25.77
N PHE A 20 23.21 24.11 -24.46
CA PHE A 20 22.64 22.97 -23.73
C PHE A 20 21.23 22.62 -24.23
N ALA A 21 20.37 23.62 -24.45
CA ALA A 21 19.03 23.41 -25.01
C ALA A 21 19.10 22.76 -26.39
N ALA A 22 19.97 23.26 -27.28
CA ALA A 22 20.19 22.66 -28.58
C ALA A 22 20.67 21.21 -28.50
N LEU A 23 21.60 20.90 -27.60
CA LEU A 23 22.06 19.52 -27.38
C LEU A 23 20.90 18.60 -26.90
N ALA A 24 20.11 19.07 -25.94
CA ALA A 24 18.98 18.32 -25.40
C ALA A 24 17.91 18.03 -26.46
N GLU A 25 17.56 19.02 -27.29
CA GLU A 25 16.61 18.84 -28.39
C GLU A 25 17.13 17.85 -29.43
N ASN A 26 18.40 17.96 -29.84
CA ASN A 26 19.01 17.03 -30.80
C ASN A 26 19.07 15.60 -30.25
N LEU A 27 19.38 15.44 -28.96
CA LEU A 27 19.37 14.13 -28.30
C LEU A 27 17.95 13.54 -28.26
N PHE A 28 16.93 14.36 -27.96
CA PHE A 28 15.54 13.92 -28.02
C PHE A 28 15.12 13.53 -29.44
N GLN A 29 15.54 14.29 -30.46
CA GLN A 29 15.29 13.93 -31.86
C GLN A 29 15.91 12.58 -32.21
N LEU A 30 17.14 12.30 -31.79
CA LEU A 30 17.78 11.01 -32.00
C LEU A 30 16.98 9.87 -31.34
N PHE A 31 16.50 10.06 -30.10
CA PHE A 31 15.65 9.07 -29.45
C PHE A 31 14.34 8.84 -30.20
N ALA A 32 13.66 9.91 -30.62
CA ALA A 32 12.44 9.79 -31.42
C ALA A 32 12.71 9.02 -32.72
N MET A 33 13.81 9.32 -33.41
CA MET A 33 14.23 8.62 -34.63
C MET A 33 14.38 7.13 -34.41
N PHE A 34 15.02 6.71 -33.31
CA PHE A 34 15.12 5.28 -32.98
C PHE A 34 13.74 4.63 -32.79
N TRP A 35 12.76 5.32 -32.22
CA TRP A 35 11.41 4.79 -32.01
C TRP A 35 10.51 4.86 -33.25
N THR A 36 10.82 5.75 -34.20
CA THR A 36 10.11 5.91 -35.47
C THR A 36 10.78 5.19 -36.64
N ASP A 37 11.88 4.49 -36.40
CA ASP A 37 12.54 3.65 -37.40
C ASP A 37 11.61 2.51 -37.81
N ILE A 38 11.15 2.51 -39.07
CA ILE A 38 10.24 1.49 -39.59
C ILE A 38 11.02 0.59 -40.53
N SER A 39 10.99 -0.72 -40.25
CA SER A 39 11.54 -1.72 -41.17
C SER A 39 10.73 -1.78 -42.47
N LYS A 40 11.44 -1.74 -43.60
CA LYS A 40 10.84 -1.76 -44.95
C LYS A 40 10.67 -3.16 -45.52
N ASP A 41 11.48 -4.10 -45.07
CA ASP A 41 11.48 -5.50 -45.51
C ASP A 41 10.89 -6.45 -44.43
N GLY A 42 10.43 -5.88 -43.31
CA GLY A 42 9.87 -6.61 -42.19
C GLY A 42 10.91 -7.25 -41.26
N LYS A 43 12.21 -7.14 -41.59
CA LYS A 43 13.30 -7.58 -40.71
C LYS A 43 13.51 -6.56 -39.62
N MET A 44 13.11 -6.93 -38.41
CA MET A 44 13.13 -6.02 -37.25
C MET A 44 14.47 -6.05 -36.52
N GLU A 45 15.31 -7.06 -36.76
CA GLU A 45 16.62 -7.24 -36.12
C GLU A 45 17.64 -6.14 -36.44
N THR A 46 17.41 -5.38 -37.52
CA THR A 46 18.23 -4.24 -37.93
C THR A 46 17.88 -2.96 -37.16
N CYS A 47 16.68 -2.88 -36.57
CA CYS A 47 16.28 -1.75 -35.75
C CYS A 47 17.07 -1.76 -34.43
N ALA A 48 17.80 -0.68 -34.15
CA ALA A 48 18.70 -0.59 -33.00
C ALA A 48 18.02 -0.92 -31.65
N LEU A 49 16.80 -0.42 -31.44
CA LEU A 49 16.05 -0.70 -30.20
C LEU A 49 15.58 -2.15 -30.09
N VAL A 50 15.21 -2.77 -31.22
CA VAL A 50 14.84 -4.19 -31.23
C VAL A 50 16.05 -5.04 -30.87
N HIS A 51 17.19 -4.77 -31.51
CA HIS A 51 18.44 -5.45 -31.21
C HIS A 51 18.82 -5.28 -29.73
N PHE A 52 18.76 -4.05 -29.21
CA PHE A 52 19.02 -3.75 -27.80
C PHE A 52 18.10 -4.53 -26.87
N THR A 53 16.79 -4.64 -27.16
CA THR A 53 15.91 -5.49 -26.35
C THR A 53 16.29 -6.97 -26.39
N GLY A 54 16.82 -7.46 -27.50
CA GLY A 54 17.37 -8.82 -27.59
C GLY A 54 18.55 -9.04 -26.65
N VAL A 55 19.50 -8.08 -26.60
CA VAL A 55 20.63 -8.09 -25.65
C VAL A 55 20.14 -8.07 -24.20
N LEU A 56 19.14 -7.24 -23.90
CA LEU A 56 18.50 -7.18 -22.59
C LEU A 56 17.77 -8.49 -22.20
N GLY A 57 17.57 -9.40 -23.15
CA GLY A 57 17.06 -10.75 -22.91
C GLY A 57 18.12 -11.73 -22.39
N ILE A 58 19.38 -11.33 -22.33
CA ILE A 58 20.49 -12.15 -21.81
C ILE A 58 20.68 -11.82 -20.32
N HIS A 59 20.87 -12.83 -19.49
CA HIS A 59 21.12 -12.66 -18.07
C HIS A 59 22.58 -12.22 -17.84
N PRO A 60 22.84 -11.11 -17.12
CA PRO A 60 24.16 -10.49 -17.09
C PRO A 60 25.24 -11.30 -16.36
N ARG A 61 24.84 -12.25 -15.49
CA ARG A 61 25.79 -13.08 -14.72
C ARG A 61 25.93 -14.48 -15.31
N GLU A 62 24.79 -15.16 -15.45
CA GLU A 62 24.69 -16.52 -16.01
C GLU A 62 24.99 -16.60 -17.51
N LEU A 63 24.99 -15.48 -18.24
CA LEU A 63 25.15 -15.42 -19.71
C LEU A 63 24.18 -16.31 -20.50
N ALA A 64 23.07 -16.68 -19.87
CA ALA A 64 21.99 -17.47 -20.45
C ALA A 64 20.80 -16.57 -20.84
N TYR A 65 19.91 -17.05 -21.71
CA TYR A 65 18.66 -16.35 -22.00
C TYR A 65 17.78 -16.27 -20.74
N GLN A 66 17.20 -15.11 -20.51
CA GLN A 66 16.25 -14.91 -19.44
C GLN A 66 14.96 -15.69 -19.74
N THR A 67 14.40 -16.33 -18.70
CA THR A 67 13.04 -16.88 -18.73
C THR A 67 12.03 -15.82 -19.16
N ALA A 68 10.93 -16.22 -19.78
CA ALA A 68 9.88 -15.28 -20.21
C ALA A 68 9.35 -14.43 -19.03
N TYR A 69 9.25 -15.03 -17.84
CA TYR A 69 8.89 -14.31 -16.61
C TYR A 69 9.90 -13.21 -16.24
N GLY A 70 11.21 -13.49 -16.38
CA GLY A 70 12.29 -12.54 -16.08
C GLY A 70 12.44 -11.42 -17.09
N PHE A 71 12.14 -11.70 -18.37
CA PHE A 71 12.34 -10.75 -19.47
C PHE A 71 11.15 -9.79 -19.69
N THR A 72 9.92 -10.23 -19.43
CA THR A 72 8.71 -9.40 -19.64
C THR A 72 8.70 -8.05 -18.90
N PRO A 73 9.24 -7.89 -17.68
CA PRO A 73 9.38 -6.58 -17.03
C PRO A 73 10.27 -5.62 -17.83
N THR A 74 11.37 -6.12 -18.39
CA THR A 74 12.32 -5.33 -19.19
C THR A 74 11.66 -4.84 -20.48
N LEU A 75 10.97 -5.72 -21.20
CA LEU A 75 10.18 -5.32 -22.38
C LEU A 75 9.08 -4.32 -22.03
N SER A 76 8.41 -4.49 -20.88
CA SER A 76 7.36 -3.57 -20.42
C SER A 76 7.92 -2.18 -20.09
N ALA A 77 9.13 -2.11 -19.51
CA ALA A 77 9.82 -0.85 -19.25
C ALA A 77 10.22 -0.15 -20.56
N MET A 78 10.78 -0.89 -21.52
CA MET A 78 11.11 -0.35 -22.85
C MET A 78 9.85 0.17 -23.57
N ALA A 79 8.75 -0.59 -23.56
CA ALA A 79 7.49 -0.14 -24.14
C ALA A 79 6.94 1.12 -23.45
N TRP A 80 7.11 1.26 -22.13
CA TRP A 80 6.73 2.46 -21.40
C TRP A 80 7.54 3.68 -21.84
N ILE A 81 8.87 3.56 -21.91
CA ILE A 81 9.77 4.62 -22.37
C ILE A 81 9.41 5.04 -23.80
N GLY A 82 9.24 4.07 -24.70
CA GLY A 82 8.87 4.35 -26.10
C GLY A 82 7.53 5.05 -26.24
N ARG A 83 6.53 4.72 -25.41
CA ARG A 83 5.25 5.44 -25.39
C ARG A 83 5.39 6.89 -24.96
N LEU A 84 6.24 7.19 -23.96
CA LEU A 84 6.48 8.56 -23.53
C LEU A 84 7.17 9.38 -24.61
N ILE A 85 8.22 8.83 -25.22
CA ILE A 85 8.96 9.51 -26.30
C ILE A 85 8.05 9.74 -27.52
N LEU A 86 7.29 8.72 -27.95
CA LEU A 86 6.39 8.85 -29.08
C LEU A 86 5.21 9.79 -28.80
N LEU A 87 4.76 9.92 -27.55
CA LEU A 87 3.71 10.86 -27.17
C LEU A 87 4.21 12.30 -27.23
N GLU A 88 5.40 12.56 -26.69
CA GLU A 88 6.03 13.88 -26.78
C GLU A 88 6.37 14.24 -28.24
N TYR A 89 6.83 13.27 -29.04
CA TYR A 89 7.02 13.46 -30.48
C TYR A 89 5.70 13.71 -31.25
N ALA A 90 4.60 13.11 -30.79
CA ALA A 90 3.30 13.28 -31.42
C ALA A 90 2.73 14.69 -31.21
N LEU A 91 2.80 15.16 -29.96
CA LEU A 91 2.21 16.40 -29.47
C LEU A 91 3.17 17.08 -28.48
N PRO A 92 4.24 17.71 -28.97
CA PRO A 92 5.25 18.37 -28.15
C PRO A 92 4.62 19.34 -27.15
N LEU A 93 5.03 19.29 -25.88
CA LEU A 93 4.50 20.24 -24.89
C LEU A 93 4.88 21.68 -25.25
N GLU A 94 6.14 21.87 -25.62
CA GLU A 94 6.74 23.11 -26.11
C GLU A 94 7.33 22.89 -27.51
N ALA A 95 7.65 23.97 -28.22
CA ALA A 95 8.26 23.85 -29.53
C ALA A 95 9.75 23.49 -29.41
N TYR A 96 10.23 22.59 -30.26
CA TYR A 96 11.66 22.25 -30.37
C TYR A 96 12.25 23.12 -31.48
N SER A 97 12.65 24.35 -31.14
CA SER A 97 13.05 25.38 -32.11
C SER A 97 14.52 25.31 -32.53
N HIS A 98 15.37 24.61 -31.77
CA HIS A 98 16.81 24.48 -32.06
C HIS A 98 17.12 23.34 -33.03
N LEU A 99 16.13 22.49 -33.32
CA LEU A 99 16.24 21.47 -34.36
C LEU A 99 16.39 22.08 -35.75
N LYS A 100 17.15 21.42 -36.62
CA LYS A 100 17.29 21.81 -38.04
C LYS A 100 15.93 21.91 -38.76
N ILE A 101 15.00 21.04 -38.39
CA ILE A 101 13.59 21.13 -38.76
C ILE A 101 12.81 21.27 -37.46
N PRO A 102 12.35 22.49 -37.11
CA PRO A 102 11.66 22.74 -35.86
C PRO A 102 10.40 21.89 -35.72
N TRP A 103 10.15 21.39 -34.51
CA TRP A 103 8.89 20.73 -34.20
C TRP A 103 7.96 21.72 -33.49
N PRO A 104 6.73 21.91 -33.99
CA PRO A 104 5.81 22.87 -33.40
C PRO A 104 5.25 22.35 -32.06
N SER A 105 4.85 23.26 -31.18
CA SER A 105 4.16 22.89 -29.95
C SER A 105 2.77 22.32 -30.26
N ARG A 106 2.23 21.52 -29.33
CA ARG A 106 0.90 20.89 -29.46
C ARG A 106 -0.22 21.88 -29.77
N THR A 107 -0.11 23.14 -29.33
CA THR A 107 -1.11 24.18 -29.54
C THR A 107 -1.17 24.68 -30.98
N GLN A 108 -0.15 24.40 -31.80
CA GLN A 108 -0.09 24.82 -33.20
C GLN A 108 -0.68 23.76 -34.15
N TYR A 109 -0.95 22.54 -33.69
CA TYR A 109 -1.61 21.53 -34.51
C TYR A 109 -3.12 21.83 -34.59
N PRO A 110 -3.70 21.93 -35.80
CA PRO A 110 -5.14 22.19 -35.97
C PRO A 110 -6.04 21.14 -35.32
N ASP A 111 -5.63 19.86 -35.39
CA ASP A 111 -6.30 18.75 -34.73
C ASP A 111 -5.26 17.82 -34.10
N GLN A 112 -5.12 17.94 -32.78
CA GLN A 112 -4.20 17.13 -31.98
C GLN A 112 -4.60 15.64 -31.99
N VAL A 113 -5.90 15.35 -32.00
CA VAL A 113 -6.43 13.98 -31.97
C VAL A 113 -6.14 13.29 -33.30
N GLN A 114 -6.39 13.97 -34.41
CA GLN A 114 -6.09 13.46 -35.74
C GLN A 114 -4.58 13.22 -35.93
N ARG A 115 -3.73 14.16 -35.50
CA ARG A 115 -2.26 14.00 -35.53
C ARG A 115 -1.83 12.75 -34.78
N LEU A 116 -2.30 12.58 -33.54
CA LEU A 116 -1.95 11.42 -32.72
C LEU A 116 -2.47 10.12 -33.34
N ARG A 117 -3.74 10.07 -33.75
CA ARG A 117 -4.39 8.86 -34.27
C ARG A 117 -3.82 8.44 -35.63
N ASP A 118 -3.83 9.35 -36.60
CA ASP A 118 -3.65 8.99 -38.00
C ASP A 118 -2.18 9.01 -38.42
N GLN A 119 -1.36 9.87 -37.81
CA GLN A 119 0.02 10.04 -38.24
C GLN A 119 1.03 9.33 -37.33
N ILE A 120 0.72 9.12 -36.05
CA ILE A 120 1.63 8.52 -35.08
C ILE A 120 1.17 7.13 -34.65
N HIS A 121 -0.04 7.01 -34.10
CA HIS A 121 -0.50 5.78 -33.47
C HIS A 121 -0.54 4.61 -34.46
N LEU A 122 -1.15 4.83 -35.64
CA LEU A 122 -1.24 3.82 -36.69
C LEU A 122 0.13 3.36 -37.22
N LYS A 123 1.11 4.27 -37.30
CA LYS A 123 2.43 4.00 -37.88
C LYS A 123 3.40 3.36 -36.90
N TYR A 124 3.42 3.85 -35.66
CA TYR A 124 4.51 3.52 -34.73
C TYR A 124 4.04 2.81 -33.46
N MET A 125 2.77 2.90 -33.06
CA MET A 125 2.33 2.44 -31.74
C MET A 125 1.42 1.21 -31.77
N ARG A 126 0.96 0.78 -32.95
CA ARG A 126 0.04 -0.34 -33.10
C ARG A 126 0.79 -1.68 -33.03
N LYS A 127 0.18 -2.70 -32.41
CA LYS A 127 0.69 -4.07 -32.52
C LYS A 127 0.70 -4.51 -34.00
N GLY A 128 1.80 -5.12 -34.44
CA GLY A 128 1.95 -5.63 -35.81
C GLY A 128 2.45 -4.59 -36.83
N CYS A 129 2.68 -3.34 -36.43
CA CYS A 129 3.45 -2.43 -37.27
C CYS A 129 4.95 -2.78 -37.18
N PHE A 130 5.69 -2.55 -38.27
CA PHE A 130 7.13 -2.79 -38.36
C PHE A 130 7.96 -1.69 -37.67
N SER A 131 7.49 -1.19 -36.53
CA SER A 131 8.21 -0.26 -35.66
C SER A 131 8.77 -1.00 -34.43
N PRO A 132 9.79 -0.45 -33.76
CA PRO A 132 10.30 -0.99 -32.51
C PRO A 132 9.23 -1.19 -31.45
N LEU A 133 8.32 -0.22 -31.27
CA LEU A 133 7.26 -0.34 -30.27
C LEU A 133 6.24 -1.42 -30.66
N GLY A 134 5.91 -1.55 -31.94
CA GLY A 134 5.07 -2.64 -32.46
C GLY A 134 5.65 -4.01 -32.15
N TYR A 135 6.93 -4.20 -32.46
CA TYR A 135 7.68 -5.44 -32.18
C TYR A 135 7.78 -5.73 -30.68
N ILE A 136 8.19 -4.76 -29.86
CA ILE A 136 8.32 -4.93 -28.40
C ILE A 136 6.96 -5.29 -27.79
N CYS A 137 5.87 -4.65 -28.24
CA CYS A 137 4.53 -4.99 -27.79
C CYS A 137 4.19 -6.45 -28.13
N GLU A 138 4.44 -6.89 -29.37
CA GLU A 138 4.19 -8.27 -29.78
C GLU A 138 4.99 -9.29 -28.97
N ARG A 139 6.30 -9.06 -28.79
CA ARG A 139 7.17 -9.91 -27.95
C ARG A 139 6.72 -9.94 -26.50
N THR A 140 6.27 -8.81 -25.96
CA THR A 140 5.71 -8.75 -24.60
C THR A 140 4.48 -9.64 -24.45
N HIS A 141 3.56 -9.61 -25.43
CA HIS A 141 2.37 -10.46 -25.39
C HIS A 141 2.74 -11.94 -25.49
N HIS A 142 3.64 -12.29 -26.43
CA HIS A 142 4.10 -13.67 -26.60
C HIS A 142 4.79 -14.19 -25.33
N ALA A 143 5.71 -13.42 -24.76
CA ALA A 143 6.42 -13.79 -23.54
C ALA A 143 5.50 -13.88 -22.32
N ARG A 144 4.44 -13.05 -22.23
CA ARG A 144 3.42 -13.20 -21.18
C ARG A 144 2.65 -14.51 -21.31
N THR A 145 2.31 -14.94 -22.52
CA THR A 145 1.66 -16.24 -22.74
C THR A 145 2.55 -17.39 -22.28
N ILE A 146 3.85 -17.35 -22.59
CA ILE A 146 4.82 -18.34 -22.11
C ILE A 146 4.93 -18.30 -20.59
N ALA A 147 5.16 -17.13 -20.00
CA ALA A 147 5.30 -16.98 -18.54
C ALA A 147 4.06 -17.44 -17.77
N THR A 148 2.86 -17.32 -18.37
CA THR A 148 1.61 -17.82 -17.77
C THR A 148 1.55 -19.35 -17.79
N ARG A 149 2.06 -19.99 -18.85
CA ARG A 149 2.11 -21.45 -18.97
C ARG A 149 3.18 -22.08 -18.09
N GLU A 150 4.36 -21.47 -18.02
CA GLU A 150 5.49 -21.93 -17.20
C GLU A 150 5.24 -21.73 -15.70
N GLY A 151 4.37 -20.78 -15.34
CA GLY A 151 4.11 -20.40 -13.95
C GLY A 151 5.16 -19.45 -13.38
N PRO A 152 4.86 -18.78 -12.24
CA PRO A 152 5.80 -17.89 -11.58
C PRO A 152 6.93 -18.68 -10.91
N ARG A 153 8.12 -18.06 -10.79
CA ARG A 153 9.24 -18.67 -10.05
C ARG A 153 8.85 -18.99 -8.60
N THR A 154 9.15 -20.21 -8.17
CA THR A 154 9.00 -20.68 -6.79
C THR A 154 10.23 -20.31 -5.96
N ASN A 155 10.34 -19.05 -5.54
CA ASN A 155 11.47 -18.56 -4.74
C ASN A 155 11.20 -18.63 -3.22
N ILE A 156 10.30 -19.51 -2.79
CA ILE A 156 9.80 -19.58 -1.42
C ILE A 156 9.79 -21.03 -0.95
N SER A 157 10.45 -21.29 0.18
CA SER A 157 10.36 -22.56 0.91
C SER A 157 10.19 -22.30 2.41
N TRP A 158 9.71 -23.32 3.11
CA TRP A 158 9.51 -23.28 4.56
C TRP A 158 10.34 -24.38 5.21
N SER A 159 10.84 -24.11 6.41
CA SER A 159 11.33 -25.16 7.30
C SER A 159 10.20 -26.14 7.65
N PRO A 160 10.52 -27.39 8.06
CA PRO A 160 9.51 -28.40 8.39
C PRO A 160 8.53 -27.96 9.48
N ASP A 161 9.00 -27.18 10.46
CA ASP A 161 8.21 -26.63 11.58
C ASP A 161 7.45 -25.34 11.24
N LEU A 162 7.57 -24.87 9.98
CA LEU A 162 7.00 -23.62 9.48
C LEU A 162 7.48 -22.38 10.27
N GLN A 163 8.58 -22.43 11.01
CA GLN A 163 9.09 -21.26 11.75
C GLN A 163 10.05 -20.39 10.95
N VAL A 164 10.61 -20.91 9.85
CA VAL A 164 11.56 -20.19 9.00
C VAL A 164 11.08 -20.19 7.55
N LEU A 165 10.95 -18.98 7.00
CA LEU A 165 10.65 -18.74 5.60
C LEU A 165 11.94 -18.43 4.85
N SER A 166 12.31 -19.26 3.88
CA SER A 166 13.38 -18.93 2.93
C SER A 166 12.77 -18.24 1.70
N ILE A 167 13.20 -17.00 1.44
CA ILE A 167 12.75 -16.19 0.32
C ILE A 167 13.92 -15.43 -0.31
N ALA A 168 14.09 -15.59 -1.63
CA ALA A 168 15.15 -14.93 -2.40
C ALA A 168 16.57 -15.13 -1.84
N GLY A 169 16.85 -16.34 -1.33
CA GLY A 169 18.15 -16.68 -0.73
C GLY A 169 18.39 -16.07 0.64
N GLN A 170 17.33 -15.65 1.34
CA GLN A 170 17.37 -15.11 2.71
C GLN A 170 16.37 -15.85 3.58
N GLU A 171 16.66 -15.94 4.88
CA GLU A 171 15.80 -16.62 5.85
C GLU A 171 15.15 -15.61 6.80
N ILE A 172 13.84 -15.75 7.01
CA ILE A 172 13.06 -14.95 7.96
C ILE A 172 12.44 -15.91 8.97
N SER A 173 12.86 -15.81 10.23
CA SER A 173 12.18 -16.51 11.33
C SER A 173 10.86 -15.80 11.70
N MET A 174 9.85 -16.56 12.11
CA MET A 174 8.57 -15.99 12.56
C MET A 174 8.75 -15.16 13.83
N SER A 175 9.65 -15.55 14.72
CA SER A 175 10.04 -14.75 15.89
C SER A 175 10.67 -13.42 15.48
N GLY A 176 11.59 -13.42 14.52
CA GLY A 176 12.23 -12.21 13.99
C GLY A 176 11.22 -11.28 13.30
N LEU A 177 10.27 -11.83 12.54
CA LEU A 177 9.20 -11.05 11.92
C LEU A 177 8.30 -10.36 12.96
N ARG A 178 7.86 -11.10 13.98
CA ARG A 178 7.07 -10.54 15.10
C ARG A 178 7.86 -9.46 15.81
N GLN A 179 9.09 -9.75 16.21
CA GLN A 179 9.96 -8.79 16.90
C GLN A 179 10.15 -7.50 16.07
N ALA A 180 10.36 -7.60 14.76
CA ALA A 180 10.46 -6.44 13.89
C ALA A 180 9.16 -5.61 13.88
N ALA A 181 8.00 -6.26 13.83
CA ALA A 181 6.71 -5.57 13.90
C ALA A 181 6.52 -4.84 15.25
N HIS A 182 6.81 -5.50 16.38
CA HIS A 182 6.77 -4.89 17.71
C HIS A 182 7.72 -3.70 17.83
N LEU A 183 8.98 -3.85 17.42
CA LEU A 183 9.96 -2.78 17.48
C LEU A 183 9.56 -1.59 16.60
N ALA A 184 8.98 -1.84 15.42
CA ALA A 184 8.49 -0.77 14.56
C ALA A 184 7.39 0.05 15.25
N VAL A 185 6.40 -0.63 15.86
CA VAL A 185 5.31 0.01 16.61
C VAL A 185 5.83 0.75 17.83
N ALA A 186 6.60 0.09 18.71
CA ALA A 186 7.12 0.66 19.95
C ALA A 186 8.01 1.89 19.70
N ARG A 187 8.94 1.82 18.73
CA ARG A 187 9.79 2.97 18.37
C ARG A 187 8.97 4.14 17.83
N THR A 188 7.90 3.86 17.10
CA THR A 188 7.02 4.90 16.54
C THR A 188 6.21 5.56 17.64
N GLU A 189 5.64 4.77 18.56
CA GLU A 189 4.91 5.30 19.71
C GLU A 189 5.81 6.13 20.62
N GLN A 190 7.01 5.64 20.97
CA GLN A 190 7.98 6.39 21.78
C GLN A 190 8.31 7.75 21.17
N ARG A 191 8.51 7.80 19.84
CA ARG A 191 8.72 9.05 19.12
C ARG A 191 7.50 9.97 19.15
N ALA A 192 6.29 9.41 19.00
CA ALA A 192 5.06 10.18 19.18
C ALA A 192 4.96 10.76 20.59
N ARG A 193 5.23 9.98 21.64
CA ARG A 193 5.24 10.44 23.05
C ARG A 193 6.20 11.60 23.26
N LYS A 194 7.42 11.50 22.69
CA LYS A 194 8.40 12.60 22.73
C LYS A 194 7.86 13.86 22.03
N LEU A 195 7.27 13.72 20.85
CA LEU A 195 6.69 14.83 20.10
C LEU A 195 5.46 15.44 20.78
N MET A 196 4.78 14.68 21.62
CA MET A 196 3.68 15.20 22.42
C MET A 196 4.14 15.99 23.67
N LEU A 197 5.44 16.06 23.96
CA LEU A 197 6.00 16.88 25.04
C LEU A 197 5.36 16.61 26.43
N GLY A 198 5.06 15.34 26.69
CA GLY A 198 4.40 14.87 27.92
C GLY A 198 2.87 14.94 27.91
N LEU A 199 2.24 15.40 26.83
CA LEU A 199 0.78 15.40 26.68
C LEU A 199 0.31 14.09 26.04
N TRP A 200 -0.25 13.17 26.81
CA TRP A 200 -0.79 11.92 26.24
C TRP A 200 -2.27 11.75 26.59
N PRO A 201 -3.18 12.46 25.88
CA PRO A 201 -4.59 12.40 26.20
C PRO A 201 -5.15 10.99 25.94
N ASN A 202 -5.99 10.51 26.84
CA ASN A 202 -6.79 9.31 26.60
C ASN A 202 -7.89 9.66 25.58
N VAL A 203 -7.84 9.05 24.40
CA VAL A 203 -8.75 9.34 23.30
C VAL A 203 -9.71 8.17 23.13
N ASP A 204 -10.99 8.45 23.37
CA ASP A 204 -12.06 7.54 23.04
C ASP A 204 -12.50 7.74 21.58
N LEU A 205 -11.90 6.95 20.68
CA LEU A 205 -12.19 7.02 19.25
C LEU A 205 -13.67 6.72 18.92
N SER A 206 -14.42 6.06 19.82
CA SER A 206 -15.84 5.72 19.57
C SER A 206 -16.73 6.96 19.48
N LYS A 207 -16.28 8.08 20.07
CA LYS A 207 -16.96 9.38 20.05
C LYS A 207 -16.63 10.22 18.81
N ILE A 208 -15.62 9.82 18.03
CA ILE A 208 -15.21 10.56 16.84
C ILE A 208 -16.15 10.24 15.69
N LYS A 209 -16.80 11.28 15.17
CA LYS A 209 -17.66 11.19 14.00
C LYS A 209 -16.87 11.37 12.72
N ASP A 210 -17.16 10.55 11.72
CA ASP A 210 -16.61 10.73 10.39
C ASP A 210 -17.54 10.21 9.31
N SER A 211 -17.34 10.67 8.07
CA SER A 211 -18.15 10.30 6.90
C SER A 211 -17.29 9.73 5.78
N LEU A 212 -17.71 8.58 5.25
CA LEU A 212 -17.08 7.95 4.07
C LEU A 212 -17.59 8.51 2.74
N VAL A 213 -18.72 9.22 2.74
CA VAL A 213 -19.41 9.67 1.53
C VAL A 213 -19.28 11.17 1.28
N THR A 214 -18.92 11.93 2.31
CA THR A 214 -18.71 13.38 2.19
C THR A 214 -17.38 13.64 1.49
N HIS A 215 -17.44 14.32 0.34
CA HIS A 215 -16.24 14.76 -0.37
C HIS A 215 -16.24 16.28 -0.52
N ARG A 216 -15.42 16.95 0.29
CA ARG A 216 -15.25 18.40 0.27
C ARG A 216 -13.76 18.72 0.44
N PRO A 217 -13.11 19.52 -0.43
CA PRO A 217 -11.68 19.81 -0.28
C PRO A 217 -11.32 20.30 1.13
N GLY A 218 -10.32 19.68 1.75
CA GLY A 218 -9.88 19.94 3.13
C GLY A 218 -10.67 19.18 4.21
N HIS A 219 -11.74 18.48 3.87
CA HIS A 219 -12.57 17.75 4.82
C HIS A 219 -11.88 16.48 5.34
N SER A 220 -12.02 16.27 6.65
CA SER A 220 -11.59 15.11 7.45
C SER A 220 -12.38 15.07 8.76
N PHE A 221 -12.27 13.99 9.54
CA PHE A 221 -12.80 13.97 10.91
C PHE A 221 -12.27 15.14 11.77
N LEU A 222 -11.09 15.70 11.44
CA LEU A 222 -10.55 16.88 12.13
C LEU A 222 -11.35 18.16 11.85
N SER A 223 -11.90 18.26 10.63
CA SER A 223 -12.70 19.42 10.22
C SER A 223 -14.12 19.38 10.77
N GLU A 224 -14.55 18.23 11.32
CA GLU A 224 -15.93 18.04 11.72
C GLU A 224 -16.25 18.78 13.03
N PRO A 225 -17.21 19.73 13.03
CA PRO A 225 -17.42 20.62 14.18
C PRO A 225 -17.73 19.88 15.48
N GLU A 226 -18.48 18.78 15.38
CA GLU A 226 -18.89 17.96 16.53
C GLU A 226 -17.71 17.30 17.25
N ASN A 227 -16.60 17.05 16.56
CA ASN A 227 -15.41 16.44 17.15
C ASN A 227 -14.55 17.44 17.92
N GLN A 228 -14.71 18.75 17.68
CA GLN A 228 -13.99 19.83 18.37
C GLN A 228 -12.44 19.73 18.30
N LEU A 229 -11.88 19.13 17.23
CA LEU A 229 -10.45 18.81 17.14
C LEU A 229 -9.56 19.91 16.52
N GLN A 230 -10.14 20.86 15.79
CA GLN A 230 -9.37 21.85 15.01
C GLN A 230 -8.36 22.65 15.86
N MET A 231 -8.68 22.88 17.14
CA MET A 231 -7.87 23.69 18.04
C MET A 231 -7.04 22.87 19.02
N SER A 232 -7.07 21.54 18.94
CA SER A 232 -6.39 20.62 19.86
C SER A 232 -4.88 20.86 19.91
N PHE A 233 -4.25 21.18 18.77
CA PHE A 233 -2.82 21.48 18.70
C PHE A 233 -2.39 22.70 19.53
N LYS A 234 -3.32 23.60 19.92
CA LYS A 234 -3.00 24.73 20.81
C LYS A 234 -2.50 24.28 22.18
N LEU A 235 -2.96 23.12 22.67
CA LEU A 235 -2.47 22.56 23.93
C LEU A 235 -0.98 22.21 23.82
N LEU A 236 -0.61 21.54 22.74
CA LEU A 236 0.78 21.20 22.44
C LEU A 236 1.63 22.46 22.23
N SER A 237 1.09 23.46 21.53
CA SER A 237 1.75 24.76 21.35
C SER A 237 2.03 25.46 22.69
N ARG A 238 1.03 25.57 23.58
CA ARG A 238 1.21 26.15 24.93
C ARG A 238 2.28 25.42 25.73
N ARG A 239 2.30 24.08 25.68
CA ARG A 239 3.32 23.27 26.34
C ARG A 239 4.72 23.53 25.77
N ALA A 240 4.85 23.58 24.44
CA ALA A 240 6.13 23.82 23.77
C ALA A 240 6.75 25.18 24.11
N PHE A 241 5.94 26.24 24.13
CA PHE A 241 6.39 27.61 24.43
C PHE A 241 6.38 27.95 25.93
N SER A 242 6.07 26.99 26.80
CA SER A 242 6.25 27.14 28.25
C SER A 242 7.72 27.12 28.65
N LYS A 243 8.04 27.48 29.90
CA LYS A 243 9.41 27.41 30.44
C LYS A 243 10.00 26.00 30.31
N ASP A 244 9.22 24.97 30.61
CA ASP A 244 9.65 23.56 30.52
C ASP A 244 9.85 23.09 29.08
N GLY A 245 9.00 23.59 28.17
CA GLY A 245 9.12 23.28 26.74
C GLY A 245 10.35 23.93 26.12
N GLY A 246 10.62 25.20 26.47
CA GLY A 246 11.82 25.92 26.06
C GLY A 246 11.87 26.30 24.58
N PHE A 247 10.73 26.34 23.89
CA PHE A 247 10.66 26.75 22.48
C PHE A 247 10.63 28.28 22.41
N SER A 248 11.27 28.82 21.38
CA SER A 248 11.19 30.23 21.02
C SER A 248 11.36 30.37 19.52
N LEU A 249 10.82 31.44 18.92
CA LEU A 249 11.01 31.72 17.49
C LEU A 249 12.42 32.30 17.18
N LYS A 250 13.14 32.73 18.22
CA LYS A 250 14.48 33.34 18.15
C LYS A 250 15.42 32.72 19.20
N GLY A 251 16.72 32.96 19.04
CA GLY A 251 17.74 32.54 20.02
C GLY A 251 17.85 31.00 20.20
N PRO A 252 18.33 30.51 21.36
CA PRO A 252 18.54 29.09 21.61
C PRO A 252 17.27 28.23 21.45
N GLY A 253 16.10 28.74 21.86
CA GLY A 253 14.81 28.05 21.71
C GLY A 253 14.40 27.80 20.26
N ARG A 254 14.89 28.61 19.31
CA ARG A 254 14.69 28.40 17.86
C ARG A 254 15.32 27.09 17.41
N ARG A 255 16.51 26.76 17.90
CA ARG A 255 17.19 25.50 17.55
C ARG A 255 16.39 24.28 18.01
N ARG A 256 15.80 24.35 19.21
CA ARG A 256 14.91 23.30 19.74
C ARG A 256 13.64 23.15 18.90
N ALA A 257 13.04 24.25 18.49
CA ALA A 257 11.88 24.26 17.60
C ALA A 257 12.17 23.66 16.21
N ILE A 258 13.33 23.98 15.62
CA ILE A 258 13.78 23.34 14.36
C ILE A 258 14.05 21.85 14.58
N GLN A 259 14.67 21.48 15.71
CA GLN A 259 14.92 20.07 16.04
C GLN A 259 13.61 19.29 16.18
N TYR A 260 12.56 19.89 16.74
CA TYR A 260 11.23 19.27 16.80
C TYR A 260 10.69 18.91 15.42
N LEU A 261 10.86 19.79 14.42
CA LEU A 261 10.45 19.50 13.04
C LEU A 261 11.23 18.33 12.43
N LYS A 262 12.54 18.27 12.68
CA LYS A 262 13.39 17.13 12.27
C LYS A 262 13.00 15.83 12.98
N ASP A 263 12.70 15.88 14.27
CA ASP A 263 12.25 14.73 15.05
C ASP A 263 10.88 14.24 14.52
N ARG A 264 10.00 15.14 14.09
CA ARG A 264 8.73 14.80 13.44
C ARG A 264 8.93 14.11 12.10
N ASP A 265 9.89 14.56 11.29
CA ASP A 265 10.23 13.88 10.03
C ASP A 265 10.74 12.45 10.26
N GLU A 266 11.61 12.26 11.26
CA GLU A 266 12.06 10.92 11.67
C GLU A 266 10.91 10.06 12.18
N PHE A 267 9.99 10.63 12.95
CA PHE A 267 8.77 9.96 13.38
C PHE A 267 7.94 9.46 12.19
N VAL A 268 7.71 10.30 11.17
CA VAL A 268 6.91 9.91 9.98
C VAL A 268 7.60 8.78 9.20
N LYS A 269 8.94 8.76 9.13
CA LYS A 269 9.69 7.64 8.54
C LYS A 269 9.44 6.32 9.28
N HIS A 270 9.44 6.32 10.61
CA HIS A 270 9.15 5.12 11.40
C HIS A 270 7.68 4.69 11.27
N MET A 271 6.77 5.68 11.31
CA MET A 271 5.34 5.45 11.17
C MET A 271 4.97 4.73 9.86
N PHE A 272 5.71 4.96 8.77
CA PHE A 272 5.48 4.25 7.52
C PHE A 272 5.54 2.73 7.70
N GLY A 273 6.60 2.18 8.30
CA GLY A 273 6.73 0.74 8.51
C GLY A 273 5.79 0.23 9.61
N ALA A 274 5.59 1.01 10.68
CA ALA A 274 4.65 0.69 11.75
C ALA A 274 3.18 0.68 11.31
N ILE A 275 2.84 1.32 10.19
CA ILE A 275 1.54 1.15 9.53
C ILE A 275 1.62 0.00 8.51
N HIS A 276 2.64 -0.03 7.65
CA HIS A 276 2.72 -0.98 6.54
C HIS A 276 2.75 -2.44 7.01
N ILE A 277 3.47 -2.73 8.10
CA ILE A 277 3.69 -4.09 8.59
C ILE A 277 2.43 -4.66 9.26
N PRO A 278 1.88 -4.03 10.31
CA PRO A 278 0.77 -4.63 11.05
C PRO A 278 -0.62 -4.32 10.50
N SER A 279 -0.84 -3.38 9.56
CA SER A 279 -2.21 -2.99 9.16
C SER A 279 -2.94 -3.99 8.23
N GLY A 280 -2.78 -5.29 8.46
CA GLY A 280 -3.28 -6.37 7.60
C GLY A 280 -2.42 -6.62 6.36
N MET A 281 -3.05 -7.10 5.28
CA MET A 281 -2.32 -7.51 4.07
C MET A 281 -1.64 -6.33 3.36
N PRO A 282 -0.33 -6.42 3.07
CA PRO A 282 0.46 -5.25 2.70
C PRO A 282 0.08 -4.64 1.35
N ALA A 283 -0.09 -3.32 1.38
CA ALA A 283 -0.35 -2.49 0.21
C ALA A 283 0.84 -2.44 -0.75
N ARG A 284 0.62 -2.02 -2.01
CA ARG A 284 1.77 -1.62 -2.86
C ARG A 284 2.39 -0.34 -2.31
N SER A 285 3.69 -0.14 -2.54
CA SER A 285 4.39 1.10 -2.16
C SER A 285 3.69 2.34 -2.71
N GLU A 286 3.27 2.29 -3.98
CA GLU A 286 2.62 3.42 -4.65
C GLU A 286 1.22 3.70 -4.08
N GLU A 287 0.54 2.69 -3.54
CA GLU A 287 -0.77 2.84 -2.92
C GLU A 287 -0.63 3.44 -1.51
N LEU A 288 0.33 2.97 -0.71
CA LEU A 288 0.51 3.45 0.67
C LEU A 288 1.17 4.83 0.75
N ARG A 289 2.15 5.14 -0.09
CA ARG A 289 2.92 6.40 0.03
C ARG A 289 2.08 7.64 -0.23
N VAL A 290 1.01 7.52 -1.03
CA VAL A 290 0.15 8.63 -1.46
C VAL A 290 -1.08 8.80 -0.60
N ILE A 291 -1.22 8.06 0.52
CA ILE A 291 -2.42 8.16 1.35
C ILE A 291 -2.62 9.57 1.90
N ARG A 292 -3.88 9.99 1.95
CA ARG A 292 -4.28 11.34 2.38
C ARG A 292 -5.13 11.28 3.64
N TRP A 293 -4.93 12.25 4.51
CA TRP A 293 -5.72 12.44 5.73
C TRP A 293 -6.88 13.43 5.52
N ALA A 294 -6.83 14.25 4.46
CA ALA A 294 -7.90 15.18 4.07
C ALA A 294 -8.22 15.08 2.57
N ASP A 295 -9.47 15.36 2.23
CA ASP A 295 -9.96 15.36 0.86
C ASP A 295 -9.28 16.47 0.05
N THR A 296 -9.13 16.24 -1.26
CA THR A 296 -8.57 17.21 -2.18
C THR A 296 -9.54 17.45 -3.34
N VAL A 297 -9.31 18.50 -4.12
CA VAL A 297 -10.11 18.73 -5.35
C VAL A 297 -10.05 17.53 -6.30
N ALA A 298 -8.90 16.86 -6.38
CA ALA A 298 -8.65 15.79 -7.34
C ALA A 298 -8.99 14.38 -6.83
N ALA A 299 -9.01 14.16 -5.51
CA ALA A 299 -9.18 12.83 -4.95
C ALA A 299 -9.69 12.84 -3.51
N PRO A 300 -10.51 11.83 -3.13
CA PRO A 300 -10.91 11.62 -1.75
C PRO A 300 -9.72 11.17 -0.89
N ARG A 301 -9.86 11.35 0.41
CA ARG A 301 -8.89 10.90 1.40
C ARG A 301 -8.94 9.39 1.62
N ASN A 302 -7.94 8.90 2.37
CA ASN A 302 -7.75 7.48 2.65
C ASN A 302 -7.90 7.15 4.13
N ILE A 303 -7.84 8.14 5.03
CA ILE A 303 -7.84 7.93 6.47
C ILE A 303 -9.17 8.41 7.04
N PHE A 304 -9.83 7.54 7.80
CA PHE A 304 -11.14 7.78 8.41
C PHE A 304 -11.15 7.31 9.87
N ALA A 305 -12.05 7.86 10.67
CA ALA A 305 -12.38 7.36 12.00
C ALA A 305 -13.77 6.71 11.97
N LEU A 306 -13.85 5.39 12.12
CA LEU A 306 -15.10 4.63 12.01
C LEU A 306 -15.20 3.62 13.14
N GLN A 307 -16.38 3.51 13.76
CA GLN A 307 -16.69 2.50 14.78
C GLN A 307 -15.61 2.41 15.89
N GLY A 308 -15.08 3.56 16.33
CA GLY A 308 -14.05 3.59 17.37
C GLY A 308 -12.63 3.24 16.92
N ARG A 309 -12.35 3.24 15.61
CA ARG A 309 -11.05 2.84 15.07
C ARG A 309 -10.59 3.76 13.95
N MET A 310 -9.27 3.87 13.79
CA MET A 310 -8.71 4.47 12.58
C MET A 310 -8.75 3.45 11.44
N VAL A 311 -9.17 3.90 10.26
CA VAL A 311 -9.38 3.03 9.09
C VAL A 311 -8.66 3.61 7.88
N LEU A 312 -7.99 2.75 7.11
CA LEU A 312 -7.31 3.07 5.87
C LEU A 312 -8.08 2.49 4.69
N VAL A 313 -8.66 3.35 3.85
CA VAL A 313 -9.48 2.99 2.70
C VAL A 313 -8.73 3.30 1.40
N PHE A 314 -8.63 2.30 0.52
CA PHE A 314 -7.95 2.40 -0.77
C PHE A 314 -8.93 2.06 -1.89
N SER A 315 -9.02 2.91 -2.91
CA SER A 315 -9.71 2.57 -4.15
C SER A 315 -8.75 1.82 -5.07
N TYR A 316 -9.06 0.55 -5.36
CA TYR A 316 -8.23 -0.25 -6.24
C TYR A 316 -8.68 -0.10 -7.70
N ASN A 317 -7.89 0.65 -8.48
CA ASN A 317 -8.21 0.97 -9.87
C ASN A 317 -7.50 0.09 -10.92
N LYS A 318 -6.58 -0.83 -10.58
CA LYS A 318 -5.92 -1.66 -11.61
C LYS A 318 -6.87 -2.57 -12.39
N ALA A 319 -8.06 -2.84 -11.86
CA ALA A 319 -9.10 -3.59 -12.55
C ALA A 319 -9.93 -2.74 -13.54
N THR A 320 -9.77 -1.40 -13.57
CA THR A 320 -10.53 -0.54 -14.50
C THR A 320 -10.07 -0.69 -15.95
N THR A 321 -8.79 -1.00 -16.17
CA THR A 321 -8.24 -1.15 -17.53
C THR A 321 -8.67 -2.43 -18.25
N VAL A 322 -9.20 -3.43 -17.51
CA VAL A 322 -9.59 -4.74 -18.06
C VAL A 322 -11.06 -5.09 -17.79
N SER A 323 -11.68 -4.59 -16.72
CA SER A 323 -13.02 -5.05 -16.31
C SER A 323 -14.00 -3.95 -15.86
N ASN A 324 -13.59 -2.68 -15.86
CA ASN A 324 -14.37 -1.55 -15.32
C ASN A 324 -14.92 -1.74 -13.88
N LYS A 325 -14.35 -2.66 -13.10
CA LYS A 325 -14.76 -2.96 -11.72
C LYS A 325 -13.76 -2.36 -10.73
N SER A 326 -14.01 -1.13 -10.29
CA SER A 326 -13.38 -0.58 -9.08
C SER A 326 -13.94 -1.28 -7.83
N PHE A 327 -13.06 -1.67 -6.90
CA PHE A 327 -13.43 -2.15 -5.57
C PHE A 327 -12.55 -1.49 -4.50
N TYR A 328 -13.03 -1.48 -3.25
CA TYR A 328 -12.32 -0.90 -2.12
C TYR A 328 -11.54 -1.97 -1.37
N ILE A 329 -10.35 -1.59 -0.90
CA ILE A 329 -9.54 -2.35 0.04
C ILE A 329 -9.49 -1.56 1.34
N VAL A 330 -9.88 -2.18 2.44
CA VAL A 330 -9.85 -1.56 3.77
C VAL A 330 -8.82 -2.25 4.64
N ARG A 331 -8.11 -1.45 5.43
CA ARG A 331 -7.06 -1.90 6.34
C ARG A 331 -7.22 -1.18 7.68
N PHE A 332 -6.97 -1.90 8.75
CA PHE A 332 -7.01 -1.37 10.11
C PHE A 332 -5.60 -1.42 10.69
N PRO A 333 -5.03 -0.30 11.14
CA PRO A 333 -3.84 -0.30 11.98
C PRO A 333 -4.07 -1.06 13.29
N CYS A 334 -2.99 -1.55 13.90
CA CYS A 334 -3.06 -2.11 15.25
C CYS A 334 -3.46 -1.03 16.28
N PRO A 335 -3.99 -1.39 17.46
CA PRO A 335 -4.55 -0.43 18.42
C PRO A 335 -3.62 0.73 18.79
N ILE A 336 -2.34 0.43 19.08
CA ILE A 336 -1.30 1.43 19.39
C ILE A 336 -1.16 2.41 18.23
N MET A 337 -1.08 1.89 17.01
CA MET A 337 -0.93 2.71 15.81
C MET A 337 -2.20 3.48 15.45
N SER A 338 -3.39 3.01 15.80
CA SER A 338 -4.62 3.80 15.69
C SER A 338 -4.56 5.04 16.58
N GLN A 339 -4.12 4.90 17.84
CA GLN A 339 -3.97 6.03 18.75
C GLN A 339 -2.85 6.98 18.30
N VAL A 340 -1.68 6.44 17.93
CA VAL A 340 -0.56 7.25 17.42
C VAL A 340 -0.94 8.02 16.17
N LEU A 341 -1.64 7.39 15.22
CA LEU A 341 -2.11 8.04 14.00
C LEU A 341 -3.10 9.17 14.31
N PHE A 342 -4.04 8.94 15.24
CA PHE A 342 -4.97 9.97 15.68
C PHE A 342 -4.24 11.17 16.32
N LEU A 343 -3.32 10.91 17.26
CA LEU A 343 -2.55 11.96 17.93
C LEU A 343 -1.66 12.73 16.96
N HIS A 344 -1.10 12.03 15.97
CA HIS A 344 -0.29 12.65 14.93
C HIS A 344 -1.10 13.67 14.13
N LEU A 345 -2.26 13.25 13.62
CA LEU A 345 -3.12 14.09 12.79
C LEU A 345 -3.75 15.25 13.58
N THR A 346 -4.07 15.02 14.86
CA THR A 346 -4.78 16.00 15.69
C THR A 346 -3.86 17.03 16.35
N TYR A 347 -2.65 16.62 16.77
CA TYR A 347 -1.75 17.47 17.55
C TYR A 347 -0.42 17.72 16.86
N ILE A 348 0.31 16.64 16.53
CA ILE A 348 1.71 16.74 16.09
C ILE A 348 1.82 17.47 14.76
N GLN A 349 1.07 17.02 13.75
CA GLN A 349 1.11 17.59 12.40
C GLN A 349 0.66 19.06 12.37
N PRO A 350 -0.53 19.45 12.88
CA PRO A 350 -0.94 20.86 12.86
C PRO A 350 0.00 21.76 13.68
N PHE A 351 0.58 21.27 14.78
CA PHE A 351 1.62 22.01 15.50
C PHE A 351 2.91 22.14 14.70
N SER A 352 3.36 21.09 14.01
CA SER A 352 4.52 21.14 13.10
C SER A 352 4.30 22.13 11.96
N ASP A 353 3.13 22.14 11.33
CA ASP A 353 2.81 23.08 10.25
C ASP A 353 2.76 24.53 10.74
N PHE A 354 2.17 24.75 11.92
CA PHE A 354 2.21 26.05 12.59
C PHE A 354 3.66 26.49 12.82
N LEU A 355 4.48 25.61 13.39
CA LEU A 355 5.85 25.93 13.75
C LEU A 355 6.74 26.17 12.52
N ALA A 356 6.60 25.36 11.46
CA ALA A 356 7.33 25.53 10.21
C ALA A 356 7.04 26.88 9.55
N ARG A 357 5.78 27.34 9.58
CA ARG A 357 5.38 28.67 9.09
C ARG A 357 5.96 29.80 9.94
N GLN A 358 5.85 29.70 11.28
CA GLN A 358 6.40 30.72 12.19
C GLN A 358 7.92 30.82 12.12
N LEU A 359 8.61 29.70 11.86
CA LEU A 359 10.05 29.66 11.69
C LEU A 359 10.52 30.03 10.27
N GLN A 360 9.59 30.23 9.32
CA GLN A 360 9.86 30.48 7.91
C GLN A 360 10.70 29.37 7.24
N VAL A 361 10.50 28.12 7.67
CA VAL A 361 11.16 26.94 7.07
C VAL A 361 10.45 26.49 5.79
N THR A 362 9.16 26.78 5.68
CA THR A 362 8.37 26.54 4.48
C THR A 362 7.63 27.81 4.07
N LEU A 363 7.51 28.03 2.77
CA LEU A 363 6.68 29.08 2.17
C LEU A 363 5.26 28.58 1.87
N ALA A 364 4.97 27.30 2.15
CA ALA A 364 3.66 26.71 1.92
C ALA A 364 2.61 27.35 2.82
N MET A 365 1.57 27.93 2.20
CA MET A 365 0.43 28.50 2.92
C MET A 365 -0.58 27.43 3.34
N SER A 366 -0.71 26.37 2.53
CA SER A 366 -1.62 25.24 2.78
C SER A 366 -0.90 24.05 3.41
N THR A 367 -1.64 23.27 4.21
CA THR A 367 -1.14 22.00 4.75
C THR A 367 -1.15 20.94 3.66
N ASN A 368 -0.09 20.13 3.62
CA ASN A 368 0.02 19.00 2.72
C ASN A 368 -0.97 17.88 3.12
N PRO A 369 -1.88 17.44 2.23
CA PRO A 369 -2.91 16.47 2.57
C PRO A 369 -2.37 15.03 2.70
N HIS A 370 -1.12 14.77 2.32
CA HIS A 370 -0.51 13.45 2.43
C HIS A 370 -0.04 13.15 3.86
N LEU A 371 -0.20 11.90 4.30
CA LEU A 371 0.29 11.47 5.63
C LEU A 371 1.83 11.43 5.69
N PHE A 372 2.45 10.87 4.65
CA PHE A 372 3.90 10.68 4.60
C PHE A 372 4.57 11.83 3.85
N THR A 373 4.88 12.88 4.60
CA THR A 373 5.44 14.15 4.13
C THR A 373 6.51 14.64 5.09
N LEU A 374 7.42 15.48 4.62
CA LEU A 374 8.38 16.17 5.49
C LEU A 374 7.90 17.60 5.77
N HIS A 375 8.37 18.19 6.86
CA HIS A 375 7.95 19.52 7.30
C HIS A 375 8.21 20.66 6.30
N ASP A 376 9.15 20.49 5.37
CA ASP A 376 9.50 21.46 4.33
C ASP A 376 8.76 21.20 3.00
N THR A 377 8.01 20.11 2.89
CA THR A 377 7.45 19.63 1.63
C THR A 377 6.02 20.15 1.41
N ALA A 378 5.87 21.14 0.53
CA ALA A 378 4.58 21.80 0.25
C ALA A 378 3.53 20.89 -0.40
N THR A 379 3.88 20.18 -1.49
CA THR A 379 2.91 19.49 -2.36
C THR A 379 3.32 18.06 -2.76
N GLY A 380 4.30 17.48 -2.07
CA GLY A 380 4.84 16.13 -2.35
C GLY A 380 4.49 15.09 -1.30
N CYS A 381 4.68 13.81 -1.63
CA CYS A 381 4.66 12.69 -0.69
C CYS A 381 6.01 11.95 -0.72
N PHE A 382 6.19 10.97 0.16
CA PHE A 382 7.40 10.14 0.15
C PHE A 382 7.71 9.55 -1.23
N SER A 383 8.98 9.62 -1.62
CA SER A 383 9.48 8.93 -2.80
C SER A 383 9.46 7.41 -2.58
N SER A 384 9.48 6.62 -3.66
CA SER A 384 9.57 5.16 -3.55
C SER A 384 10.82 4.71 -2.79
N ASN A 385 11.93 5.44 -2.93
CA ASN A 385 13.16 5.20 -2.17
C ASN A 385 13.00 5.53 -0.68
N ALA A 386 12.32 6.62 -0.33
CA ALA A 386 12.03 6.95 1.06
C ALA A 386 11.14 5.88 1.73
N CYS A 387 10.16 5.34 0.99
CA CYS A 387 9.32 4.23 1.45
C CYS A 387 10.14 2.95 1.69
N LEU A 388 11.05 2.62 0.76
CA LEU A 388 11.94 1.47 0.90
C LEU A 388 12.83 1.60 2.15
N LYS A 389 13.52 2.74 2.31
CA LYS A 389 14.38 3.00 3.47
C LYS A 389 13.60 2.94 4.78
N SER A 390 12.37 3.47 4.79
CA SER A 390 11.49 3.46 5.96
C SER A 390 11.05 2.04 6.35
N LEU A 391 10.76 1.19 5.35
CA LEU A 391 10.48 -0.22 5.60
C LEU A 391 11.72 -0.94 6.13
N GLN A 392 12.88 -0.76 5.50
CA GLN A 392 14.13 -1.40 5.91
C GLN A 392 14.53 -1.00 7.34
N LEU A 393 14.30 0.26 7.72
CA LEU A 393 14.49 0.76 9.08
C LEU A 393 13.60 0.01 10.10
N SER A 394 12.39 -0.36 9.69
CA SER A 394 11.43 -1.09 10.54
C SER A 394 11.72 -2.59 10.60
N THR A 395 12.49 -3.13 9.65
CA THR A 395 12.78 -4.56 9.54
C THR A 395 14.25 -4.90 9.81
N GLN A 396 15.02 -4.02 10.46
CA GLN A 396 16.43 -4.26 10.75
C GLN A 396 16.66 -5.54 11.57
N GLY A 397 15.69 -5.94 12.39
CA GLY A 397 15.73 -7.17 13.19
C GLY A 397 15.53 -8.48 12.40
N CYS A 398 15.12 -8.42 11.13
CA CYS A 398 14.87 -9.61 10.32
C CYS A 398 16.15 -10.23 9.71
N GLY A 399 17.35 -9.76 10.09
CA GLY A 399 18.63 -10.24 9.57
C GLY A 399 19.01 -9.70 8.17
N PHE A 400 18.08 -9.07 7.45
CA PHE A 400 18.37 -8.43 6.16
C PHE A 400 17.38 -7.31 5.80
N GLN A 401 17.74 -6.53 4.78
CA GLN A 401 16.96 -5.39 4.32
C GLN A 401 15.81 -5.82 3.40
N LEU A 402 14.60 -5.90 3.95
CA LEU A 402 13.41 -6.23 3.18
C LEU A 402 13.04 -5.13 2.16
N THR A 403 12.82 -5.53 0.92
CA THR A 403 12.18 -4.66 -0.07
C THR A 403 10.65 -4.72 0.09
N ILE A 404 9.93 -3.70 -0.39
CA ILE A 404 8.45 -3.69 -0.37
C ILE A 404 7.89 -4.93 -1.08
N LYS A 405 8.48 -5.36 -2.19
CA LYS A 405 8.05 -6.57 -2.92
C LYS A 405 8.28 -7.81 -2.06
N LEU A 406 9.46 -7.97 -1.46
CA LEU A 406 9.78 -9.13 -0.64
C LEU A 406 8.87 -9.21 0.59
N TYR A 407 8.67 -8.10 1.31
CA TYR A 407 7.75 -8.07 2.46
C TYR A 407 6.34 -8.51 2.08
N ARG A 408 5.83 -8.07 0.92
CA ARG A 408 4.52 -8.52 0.43
C ARG A 408 4.45 -10.03 0.19
N HIS A 409 5.48 -10.61 -0.42
CA HIS A 409 5.54 -12.06 -0.60
C HIS A 409 5.70 -12.80 0.73
N THR A 410 6.48 -12.25 1.67
CA THR A 410 6.60 -12.77 3.04
C THR A 410 5.25 -12.82 3.73
N ALA A 411 4.54 -11.69 3.86
CA ALA A 411 3.25 -11.62 4.53
C ALA A 411 2.22 -12.57 3.89
N ILE A 412 2.13 -12.60 2.55
CA ILE A 412 1.22 -13.52 1.84
C ILE A 412 1.57 -14.98 2.12
N SER A 413 2.87 -15.33 2.15
CA SER A 413 3.30 -16.71 2.43
C SER A 413 2.99 -17.10 3.85
N VAL A 414 3.21 -16.19 4.81
CA VAL A 414 2.88 -16.39 6.22
C VAL A 414 1.39 -16.65 6.39
N VAL A 415 0.53 -15.80 5.80
CA VAL A 415 -0.93 -16.01 5.87
C VAL A 415 -1.34 -17.36 5.29
N LYS A 416 -0.74 -17.77 4.16
CA LYS A 416 -0.99 -19.07 3.54
C LYS A 416 -0.69 -20.28 4.43
N LYS A 417 0.20 -20.14 5.41
CA LYS A 417 0.63 -21.25 6.26
C LYS A 417 0.11 -21.14 7.69
N HIS A 418 0.12 -19.96 8.28
CA HIS A 418 -0.22 -19.74 9.68
C HIS A 418 -1.63 -19.22 9.91
N ILE A 419 -2.28 -18.67 8.89
CA ILE A 419 -3.61 -18.07 9.04
C ILE A 419 -4.54 -18.51 7.89
N PRO A 420 -4.75 -19.84 7.72
CA PRO A 420 -5.61 -20.36 6.65
C PRO A 420 -7.04 -19.82 6.74
N ALA A 421 -7.50 -19.42 7.93
CA ALA A 421 -8.80 -18.76 8.14
C ALA A 421 -8.98 -17.50 7.28
N ILE A 422 -7.92 -16.71 7.02
CA ILE A 422 -7.99 -15.54 6.12
C ILE A 422 -8.29 -15.97 4.67
N ILE A 423 -7.84 -17.17 4.26
CA ILE A 423 -7.96 -17.65 2.88
C ILE A 423 -9.25 -18.42 2.65
N ALA A 424 -9.68 -19.21 3.63
CA ALA A 424 -10.86 -20.06 3.52
C ALA A 424 -12.19 -19.26 3.50
N SER A 425 -12.19 -18.02 3.97
CA SER A 425 -13.42 -17.26 4.27
C SER A 425 -13.61 -15.94 3.49
N PHE A 426 -12.59 -15.47 2.75
CA PHE A 426 -12.62 -14.11 2.19
C PHE A 426 -12.71 -14.07 0.66
N ASP A 427 -13.93 -14.10 0.12
CA ASP A 427 -14.24 -13.49 -1.17
C ASP A 427 -15.06 -12.21 -0.91
N PRO A 428 -14.57 -11.01 -1.31
CA PRO A 428 -15.29 -9.75 -1.17
C PRO A 428 -16.70 -9.76 -1.79
N ASN A 429 -16.95 -10.69 -2.72
CA ASN A 429 -18.21 -10.87 -3.41
C ASN A 429 -18.97 -12.13 -2.98
N ALA A 430 -18.41 -12.95 -2.07
CA ALA A 430 -19.07 -14.14 -1.57
C ALA A 430 -19.99 -13.82 -0.39
N PRO A 431 -21.11 -14.54 -0.27
CA PRO A 431 -22.02 -14.43 0.85
C PRO A 431 -21.39 -14.92 2.18
N SER A 432 -21.51 -14.15 3.27
CA SER A 432 -21.35 -14.65 4.66
C SER A 432 -22.55 -15.50 5.11
N GLU A 433 -22.58 -16.03 6.34
CA GLU A 433 -23.78 -16.68 6.93
C GLU A 433 -25.01 -15.78 6.90
N TYR A 434 -24.84 -14.48 7.18
CA TYR A 434 -25.88 -13.45 6.98
C TYR A 434 -26.37 -13.40 5.52
N ALA A 435 -25.51 -13.77 4.57
CA ALA A 435 -25.88 -13.82 3.18
C ALA A 435 -26.50 -15.15 2.73
N MET A 436 -26.64 -16.15 3.60
CA MET A 436 -27.60 -17.25 3.38
C MET A 436 -29.04 -16.72 3.56
N PHE A 437 -29.27 -15.83 4.53
CA PHE A 437 -30.51 -15.05 4.64
C PHE A 437 -30.67 -14.05 3.48
N LEU A 438 -29.63 -13.30 3.10
CA LEU A 438 -29.70 -12.44 1.92
C LEU A 438 -29.88 -13.23 0.62
N LYS A 439 -29.43 -14.50 0.56
CA LYS A 439 -29.68 -15.39 -0.58
C LYS A 439 -31.15 -15.75 -0.68
N THR A 440 -31.81 -16.02 0.44
CA THR A 440 -33.27 -16.21 0.50
C THR A 440 -34.00 -14.94 0.04
N LEU A 441 -33.62 -13.76 0.53
CA LEU A 441 -34.21 -12.48 0.10
C LEU A 441 -33.93 -12.15 -1.38
N ALA A 442 -32.71 -12.39 -1.84
CA ALA A 442 -32.33 -12.20 -3.24
C ALA A 442 -33.14 -13.11 -4.17
N PHE A 443 -33.31 -14.39 -3.82
CA PHE A 443 -34.16 -15.29 -4.58
C PHE A 443 -35.64 -14.88 -4.53
N GLN A 444 -36.13 -14.43 -3.37
CA GLN A 444 -37.51 -13.95 -3.22
C GLN A 444 -37.80 -12.69 -4.04
N THR A 445 -36.77 -11.88 -4.31
CA THR A 445 -36.85 -10.67 -5.15
C THR A 445 -36.42 -10.91 -6.60
N GLY A 446 -36.12 -12.15 -6.99
CA GLY A 446 -35.73 -12.52 -8.36
C GLY A 446 -34.32 -12.12 -8.77
N HIS A 447 -33.45 -11.77 -7.82
CA HIS A 447 -32.09 -11.26 -8.05
C HIS A 447 -31.01 -12.27 -7.64
N THR A 448 -29.81 -12.12 -8.21
CA THR A 448 -28.63 -12.78 -7.65
C THR A 448 -28.20 -12.09 -6.35
N ILE A 449 -27.53 -12.81 -5.44
CA ILE A 449 -26.99 -12.22 -4.19
C ILE A 449 -26.17 -10.97 -4.48
N GLN A 450 -25.37 -10.99 -5.56
CA GLN A 450 -24.53 -9.86 -5.96
C GLN A 450 -25.34 -8.65 -6.47
N THR A 451 -26.45 -8.89 -7.16
CA THR A 451 -27.35 -7.81 -7.61
C THR A 451 -28.11 -7.23 -6.41
N HIS A 452 -28.59 -8.09 -5.51
CA HIS A 452 -29.32 -7.68 -4.33
C HIS A 452 -28.45 -6.84 -3.38
N SER A 453 -27.24 -7.31 -3.04
CA SER A 453 -26.32 -6.62 -2.12
C SER A 453 -25.74 -5.32 -2.66
N ARG A 454 -25.77 -5.10 -3.98
CA ARG A 454 -25.23 -3.88 -4.63
C ARG A 454 -26.29 -2.85 -4.98
N SER A 455 -27.58 -3.20 -4.91
CA SER A 455 -28.65 -2.34 -5.45
C SER A 455 -29.83 -2.15 -4.50
N TYR A 456 -29.99 -2.99 -3.47
CA TYR A 456 -31.10 -2.89 -2.53
C TYR A 456 -30.61 -2.69 -1.09
N ALA A 457 -31.33 -1.85 -0.34
CA ALA A 457 -31.10 -1.55 1.08
C ALA A 457 -29.66 -1.12 1.43
N LEU A 458 -29.05 -0.30 0.56
CA LEU A 458 -27.75 0.31 0.84
C LEU A 458 -27.89 1.42 1.88
N ASP A 459 -27.00 1.40 2.87
CA ASP A 459 -26.88 2.48 3.84
C ASP A 459 -26.17 3.66 3.15
N ASN A 460 -26.83 4.83 3.19
CA ASN A 460 -26.34 6.05 2.56
C ASN A 460 -25.13 6.68 3.28
N THR A 461 -24.81 6.22 4.49
CA THR A 461 -23.61 6.62 5.23
C THR A 461 -22.34 5.96 4.69
N TYR A 462 -22.49 4.93 3.86
CA TYR A 462 -21.41 4.16 3.25
C TYR A 462 -21.42 4.28 1.71
N PRO A 463 -20.26 4.20 1.04
CA PRO A 463 -20.21 4.09 -0.42
C PRO A 463 -20.93 2.82 -0.89
N ALA A 464 -21.62 2.89 -2.04
CA ALA A 464 -22.41 1.77 -2.56
C ALA A 464 -21.63 0.45 -2.73
N LYS A 465 -20.30 0.53 -2.93
CA LYS A 465 -19.41 -0.63 -3.07
C LYS A 465 -18.55 -0.93 -1.83
N LEU A 466 -18.80 -0.24 -0.71
CA LEU A 466 -18.10 -0.43 0.55
C LEU A 466 -19.10 -0.25 1.71
N GLN A 467 -20.00 -1.21 1.85
CA GLN A 467 -20.97 -1.27 2.95
C GLN A 467 -20.31 -1.81 4.24
N SER A 468 -20.99 -1.64 5.37
CA SER A 468 -20.50 -1.99 6.71
C SER A 468 -20.05 -3.44 6.84
N ASP A 469 -20.81 -4.38 6.26
CA ASP A 469 -20.52 -5.82 6.26
C ASP A 469 -19.17 -6.17 5.61
N ILE A 470 -18.78 -5.43 4.56
CA ILE A 470 -17.49 -5.60 3.89
C ILE A 470 -16.37 -5.02 4.77
N ILE A 471 -16.62 -3.87 5.41
CA ILE A 471 -15.68 -3.23 6.34
C ILE A 471 -15.38 -4.17 7.51
N ASP A 472 -16.40 -4.79 8.10
CA ASP A 472 -16.25 -5.73 9.22
C ASP A 472 -15.43 -6.97 8.84
N ARG A 473 -15.62 -7.50 7.62
CA ARG A 473 -14.80 -8.62 7.12
C ARG A 473 -13.33 -8.24 6.93
N TYR A 474 -13.05 -7.03 6.45
CA TYR A 474 -11.69 -6.50 6.40
C TYR A 474 -11.11 -6.31 7.80
N TYR A 475 -11.92 -5.86 8.77
CA TYR A 475 -11.51 -5.74 10.16
C TYR A 475 -11.09 -7.09 10.76
N GLN A 476 -11.89 -8.15 10.56
CA GLN A 476 -11.55 -9.49 11.04
C GLN A 476 -10.23 -10.00 10.43
N SER A 477 -10.00 -9.72 9.14
CA SER A 477 -8.74 -10.09 8.47
C SER A 477 -7.53 -9.35 9.07
N SER A 478 -7.67 -8.05 9.35
CA SER A 478 -6.64 -7.28 10.05
C SER A 478 -6.42 -7.78 11.48
N LEU A 479 -7.48 -8.15 12.20
CA LEU A 479 -7.40 -8.67 13.57
C LEU A 479 -6.64 -10.00 13.65
N LEU A 480 -6.91 -10.93 12.73
CA LEU A 480 -6.17 -12.20 12.66
C LEU A 480 -4.68 -11.95 12.38
N TRP A 481 -4.36 -10.98 11.54
CA TRP A 481 -2.97 -10.57 11.29
C TRP A 481 -2.32 -9.93 12.53
N HIS A 482 -3.03 -9.05 13.24
CA HIS A 482 -2.56 -8.49 14.51
C HIS A 482 -2.28 -9.58 15.54
N ARG A 483 -3.17 -10.57 15.69
CA ARG A 483 -2.99 -11.69 16.60
C ARG A 483 -1.75 -12.52 16.25
N PHE A 484 -1.55 -12.83 14.96
CA PHE A 484 -0.35 -13.54 14.52
C PHE A 484 0.94 -12.78 14.83
N LEU A 485 0.91 -11.45 14.64
CA LEU A 485 2.03 -10.56 14.94
C LEU A 485 2.19 -10.25 16.43
N LEU A 486 1.27 -10.71 17.27
CA LEU A 486 1.18 -10.35 18.70
C LEU A 486 1.05 -8.83 18.89
N LEU A 487 0.14 -8.18 18.16
CA LEU A 487 -0.13 -6.73 18.26
C LEU A 487 -1.62 -6.46 18.49
N GLY A 488 -2.33 -7.41 19.10
CA GLY A 488 -3.76 -7.34 19.38
C GLY A 488 -4.10 -6.55 20.65
N GLU A 489 -5.39 -6.33 20.90
CA GLU A 489 -5.88 -5.79 22.17
C GLU A 489 -5.51 -6.74 23.32
N GLY A 490 -4.89 -6.20 24.40
CA GLY A 490 -4.44 -6.95 25.57
C GLY A 490 -2.95 -7.38 25.58
N ASP A 491 -2.16 -7.01 24.58
CA ASP A 491 -0.71 -7.30 24.56
C ASP A 491 0.06 -6.56 25.68
N PRO A 492 1.12 -7.13 26.29
CA PRO A 492 1.96 -6.44 27.28
C PRO A 492 2.53 -5.08 26.84
N LEU A 493 2.69 -4.81 25.53
CA LEU A 493 2.99 -3.45 25.04
C LEU A 493 1.88 -2.43 25.33
N LEU A 494 0.63 -2.87 25.49
CA LEU A 494 -0.52 -2.06 25.90
C LEU A 494 -0.63 -1.93 27.44
N LEU A 495 0.08 -2.76 28.22
CA LEU A 495 -0.08 -2.88 29.68
C LEU A 495 1.09 -2.32 30.51
N GLN A 496 2.11 -1.70 29.92
CA GLN A 496 3.21 -1.09 30.69
C GLN A 496 3.05 0.43 30.86
N PRO A 497 2.75 0.93 32.09
CA PRO A 497 2.68 2.35 32.38
C PRO A 497 4.06 3.03 32.58
N GLU A 498 5.16 2.30 32.71
CA GLU A 498 6.44 2.86 33.16
C GLU A 498 7.60 2.45 32.24
N TRP A 499 8.05 3.38 31.39
CA TRP A 499 9.16 3.18 30.45
C TRP A 499 10.41 3.99 30.85
N GLU A 500 10.58 4.34 32.12
CA GLU A 500 11.71 5.19 32.55
C GLU A 500 13.07 4.45 32.67
N GLU A 501 13.15 3.12 32.55
CA GLU A 501 14.43 2.41 32.79
C GLU A 501 15.09 1.70 31.59
N LEU A 502 14.51 1.70 30.38
CA LEU A 502 15.15 1.07 29.21
C LEU A 502 16.21 1.94 28.50
N GLY A 503 16.57 3.09 29.10
CA GLY A 503 17.53 4.03 28.54
C GLY A 503 19.00 3.63 28.63
N ASN A 504 19.35 2.56 29.37
CA ASN A 504 20.76 2.31 29.68
C ASN A 504 21.18 0.85 29.93
N GLN A 505 20.60 -0.12 29.21
CA GLN A 505 21.13 -1.50 29.25
C GLN A 505 21.39 -2.04 27.84
N SER A 506 22.64 -2.42 27.62
CA SER A 506 23.13 -3.18 26.47
C SER A 506 22.32 -4.46 26.28
N SER A 507 21.92 -4.73 25.04
CA SER A 507 21.52 -6.01 24.46
C SER A 507 21.55 -7.22 25.42
N GLN A 508 20.52 -7.36 26.27
CA GLN A 508 20.20 -8.64 26.87
C GLN A 508 18.84 -9.06 26.35
N ALA A 509 18.80 -10.29 25.84
CA ALA A 509 17.62 -10.93 25.31
C ALA A 509 16.50 -10.86 26.35
N ILE A 510 15.41 -10.18 26.00
CA ILE A 510 14.15 -10.35 26.69
C ILE A 510 13.75 -11.82 26.44
N GLY A 511 13.98 -12.67 27.43
CA GLY A 511 13.68 -14.09 27.36
C GLY A 511 12.19 -14.30 27.14
N TYR A 512 11.84 -14.88 26.00
CA TYR A 512 10.49 -15.31 25.66
C TYR A 512 10.36 -16.81 25.92
N SER A 513 9.41 -17.22 26.76
CA SER A 513 9.05 -18.61 27.02
C SER A 513 7.74 -18.94 26.28
N PRO A 514 7.72 -19.98 25.42
CA PRO A 514 6.59 -20.26 24.54
C PRO A 514 5.66 -21.35 25.12
N ASP A 515 5.15 -21.22 26.34
CA ASP A 515 4.17 -22.19 26.87
C ASP A 515 2.93 -21.51 27.44
N LEU A 516 2.02 -21.14 26.55
CA LEU A 516 0.59 -21.05 26.85
C LEU A 516 -0.10 -21.98 25.86
N HIS A 517 -0.22 -23.25 26.26
CA HIS A 517 -1.05 -24.23 25.58
C HIS A 517 -2.47 -23.65 25.46
N LEU A 518 -2.89 -23.43 24.22
CA LEU A 518 -4.30 -23.31 23.87
C LEU A 518 -4.94 -24.67 24.18
N VAL A 519 -5.61 -24.77 25.34
CA VAL A 519 -6.52 -25.88 25.63
C VAL A 519 -7.66 -25.80 24.60
N PRO A 520 -7.91 -26.85 23.79
CA PRO A 520 -9.11 -26.90 22.97
C PRO A 520 -10.33 -26.98 23.90
N GLN A 521 -11.28 -26.05 23.76
CA GLN A 521 -12.63 -26.30 24.24
C GLN A 521 -13.30 -27.23 23.22
N ASP A 522 -13.49 -28.48 23.60
CA ASP A 522 -14.28 -29.46 22.86
C ASP A 522 -15.75 -29.04 22.89
N ASP A 523 -16.24 -28.51 21.77
CA ASP A 523 -17.66 -28.54 21.39
C ASP A 523 -17.70 -29.10 19.96
N GLU A 524 -17.66 -30.43 19.82
CA GLU A 524 -17.98 -31.08 18.55
C GLU A 524 -19.51 -31.05 18.31
N PRO A 525 -19.99 -30.56 17.16
CA PRO A 525 -21.37 -30.76 16.77
C PRO A 525 -21.59 -32.21 16.27
N GLU A 526 -22.70 -32.82 16.69
CA GLU A 526 -23.16 -34.16 16.28
C GLU A 526 -22.99 -34.39 14.76
N SER A 527 -22.29 -35.46 14.40
CA SER A 527 -22.08 -35.87 13.01
C SER A 527 -23.38 -36.39 12.38
N ILE A 528 -23.76 -35.80 11.25
CA ILE A 528 -24.86 -36.27 10.39
C ILE A 528 -24.24 -37.13 9.28
N GLU A 529 -24.43 -38.45 9.34
CA GLU A 529 -24.11 -39.34 8.22
C GLU A 529 -25.24 -39.32 7.19
N ILE A 530 -24.90 -39.03 5.93
CA ILE A 530 -25.80 -39.07 4.77
C ILE A 530 -25.39 -40.26 3.90
N GLU A 531 -26.16 -41.34 3.91
CA GLU A 531 -26.02 -42.40 2.92
C GLU A 531 -26.81 -42.05 1.64
N VAL A 532 -26.13 -42.11 0.50
CA VAL A 532 -26.72 -41.94 -0.84
C VAL A 532 -26.69 -43.30 -1.53
N GLU A 533 -27.82 -43.99 -1.62
CA GLU A 533 -27.94 -45.20 -2.45
C GLU A 533 -28.05 -44.82 -3.93
N THR A 534 -27.09 -45.25 -4.74
CA THR A 534 -27.10 -45.08 -6.19
C THR A 534 -27.65 -46.34 -6.87
N GLY A 535 -28.88 -46.26 -7.40
CA GLY A 535 -29.48 -47.26 -8.29
C GLY A 535 -30.01 -46.64 -9.60
N PRO A 536 -30.05 -47.37 -10.72
CA PRO A 536 -30.25 -46.79 -12.05
C PRO A 536 -31.74 -46.59 -12.34
N ARG A 537 -32.31 -45.49 -11.87
CA ARG A 537 -33.36 -44.66 -12.49
C ARG A 537 -33.95 -43.70 -11.44
N SER A 538 -33.97 -42.42 -11.81
CA SER A 538 -34.30 -41.24 -11.01
C SER A 538 -35.52 -41.32 -10.07
N ARG A 539 -35.29 -41.08 -8.77
CA ARG A 539 -36.07 -40.21 -7.85
C ARG A 539 -35.39 -40.20 -6.46
N PHE A 540 -34.91 -39.03 -6.00
CA PHE A 540 -34.32 -38.88 -4.66
C PHE A 540 -35.41 -38.90 -3.57
N LYS A 541 -35.26 -39.75 -2.54
CA LYS A 541 -35.99 -39.68 -1.27
C LYS A 541 -34.99 -39.46 -0.13
N LEU A 542 -35.20 -38.41 0.66
CA LEU A 542 -34.46 -38.15 1.91
C LEU A 542 -35.24 -38.75 3.09
N GLN A 543 -34.60 -39.62 3.87
CA GLN A 543 -35.09 -40.06 5.19
C GLN A 543 -34.09 -39.66 6.26
N ILE A 544 -34.55 -38.98 7.30
CA ILE A 544 -33.76 -38.56 8.47
C ILE A 544 -34.04 -39.57 9.60
N ILE A 545 -33.04 -40.31 10.04
CA ILE A 545 -33.14 -41.24 11.18
C ILE A 545 -32.42 -40.61 12.38
N LYS A 546 -33.14 -40.31 13.47
CA LYS A 546 -32.54 -39.90 14.75
C LYS A 546 -32.16 -41.14 15.55
N LYS A 547 -30.88 -41.30 15.92
CA LYS A 547 -30.39 -42.36 16.80
C LYS A 547 -30.23 -41.81 18.22
N THR A 548 -31.04 -42.26 19.18
CA THR A 548 -30.90 -41.91 20.60
C THR A 548 -29.97 -42.91 21.28
N ARG A 549 -28.85 -42.45 21.85
CA ARG A 549 -27.90 -43.31 22.58
C ARG A 549 -28.33 -43.43 24.05
N LYS A 550 -28.72 -44.63 24.49
CA LYS A 550 -28.89 -44.99 25.90
C LYS A 550 -27.52 -45.21 26.54
N GLU A 551 -27.19 -44.45 27.57
CA GLU A 551 -26.03 -44.71 28.44
C GLU A 551 -26.32 -45.92 29.35
N SER A 552 -25.30 -46.76 29.55
CA SER A 552 -25.29 -47.83 30.54
C SER A 552 -23.99 -47.74 31.32
N TYR A 553 -24.10 -47.40 32.60
CA TYR A 553 -23.00 -47.33 33.56
C TYR A 553 -22.44 -48.74 33.84
N ARG A 554 -21.11 -48.89 33.79
CA ARG A 554 -20.40 -49.95 34.51
C ARG A 554 -19.21 -49.35 35.27
N LEU A 555 -19.34 -49.42 36.59
CA LEU A 555 -18.33 -49.23 37.61
C LEU A 555 -17.25 -50.31 37.48
N LEU A 556 -15.97 -49.94 37.59
CA LEU A 556 -14.92 -50.82 38.08
C LEU A 556 -13.97 -49.98 38.94
N GLY A 557 -13.93 -50.31 40.23
CA GLY A 557 -13.00 -49.78 41.21
C GLY A 557 -11.70 -50.58 41.27
N SER A 558 -10.70 -49.93 41.89
CA SER A 558 -9.59 -50.47 42.70
C SER A 558 -9.07 -51.88 42.42
N GLU A 559 -7.77 -52.01 42.14
CA GLU A 559 -6.81 -52.59 43.09
C GLU A 559 -5.34 -52.44 42.64
N SER A 560 -4.50 -52.40 43.66
CA SER A 560 -3.05 -52.26 43.74
C SER A 560 -2.23 -53.43 43.16
N ARG A 561 -1.09 -53.12 42.55
CA ARG A 561 0.28 -53.51 43.00
C ARG A 561 1.35 -52.77 42.22
#